data_AF-A0A2P5B3Z7-F1
#
_entry.id   AF-A0A2P5B3Z7-F1
#
_cell.length_a   1.000
_cell.length_b   1.000
_cell.length_c   1.000
_cell.angle_alpha   90.00
_cell.angle_beta   90.00
_cell.angle_gamma   90.00
#
_symmetry.space_group_name_H-M   'P 1'
#
loop_
_entity.id
_entity.type
_entity.pdbx_description
1 polymer ?
#
loop_
_entity_poly.entity_id
_entity_poly.type
_entity_poly.pdbx_seq_one_letter_code
_entity_poly.pdbx_strand_id
1 'polypeptide(L)'
;MSRLGVKSSVYHGDDSCLGELDVIPVKDQNFQFPNNEIRIHRISPRSQRCRPLPILQTISPSSVCCKLESSSPFQQPNLINLHAICYRNSQTAVVLVGDEEIHLVAMRSKLKKYPCFWCYSVPKGLYNASLAMLNVRCLPIVFDLDETLVAANSMRSFEDKIGVLRGRITSETDPLRLAEMNGQVKRYEDDRLILKQYAESDSVMDDGKVLKVQAEEVALLSDDHETKLVRPVIRLQEKNIVLTRIFPDIRDTSVLVRLRPAWEVMRSYLTTGSRKRFEVFVCTMAERNYALEMWRLLDPEGLLIGSNQLRDRVVCVKSGSKKSLMNVFQGGICPSRMAMVIDDRFDVWEDKDQPQIHEVPPFTPYYAPEAETANNLHVLHIAKNVVEHVRKCFFEDFDGSLLRKTTDVFYEDGVVNLPSSPDMSSYLASTLELVVVAGPTVWRSSAHGRACGPSTKALAALMGYRSWVNGPTKLCPGGPNSPAHRCLLDLRVSVCYVCTQPEAVGYYA
;
A
#
# COMPACT_ATOMS: atom_id res chain seq x y z
N MET A 1 3.46 47.37 -6.32
CA MET A 1 2.04 47.42 -6.68
C MET A 1 1.36 46.18 -6.14
N SER A 2 0.64 46.29 -5.03
CA SER A 2 -0.13 45.19 -4.45
C SER A 2 -1.26 44.80 -5.40
N ARG A 3 -1.31 43.53 -5.83
CA ARG A 3 -2.50 43.01 -6.51
C ARG A 3 -3.67 43.17 -5.53
N LEU A 4 -4.63 44.03 -5.84
CA LEU A 4 -5.86 44.18 -5.08
C LEU A 4 -6.59 42.83 -5.09
N GLY A 5 -6.84 42.26 -3.91
CA GLY A 5 -7.64 41.06 -3.77
C GLY A 5 -9.10 41.34 -4.14
N VAL A 6 -9.84 40.30 -4.54
CA VAL A 6 -11.27 40.41 -4.80
C VAL A 6 -12.02 40.24 -3.48
N LYS A 7 -12.87 41.18 -3.11
CA LYS A 7 -13.67 41.07 -1.89
C LYS A 7 -14.68 39.94 -1.99
N SER A 8 -14.82 39.17 -0.92
CA SER A 8 -15.82 38.12 -0.80
C SER A 8 -16.48 38.13 0.57
N SER A 9 -17.81 37.99 0.57
CA SER A 9 -18.60 37.87 1.79
C SER A 9 -18.53 36.43 2.32
N VAL A 10 -18.30 36.29 3.63
CA VAL A 10 -18.12 35.00 4.29
C VAL A 10 -19.38 34.64 5.06
N TYR A 11 -19.92 33.45 4.80
CA TYR A 11 -21.11 32.93 5.45
C TYR A 11 -20.82 31.59 6.14
N HIS A 12 -21.53 31.31 7.22
CA HIS A 12 -21.64 29.97 7.81
C HIS A 12 -23.04 29.43 7.56
N GLY A 13 -23.14 28.37 6.76
CA GLY A 13 -24.44 27.96 6.20
C GLY A 13 -25.02 29.03 5.26
N ASP A 14 -26.34 29.06 5.13
CA ASP A 14 -26.99 29.88 4.11
C ASP A 14 -27.21 31.35 4.51
N ASP A 15 -27.41 31.62 5.81
CA ASP A 15 -27.92 32.93 6.26
C ASP A 15 -27.02 33.68 7.26
N SER A 16 -25.96 33.06 7.80
CA SER A 16 -25.14 33.67 8.86
C SER A 16 -23.88 34.35 8.28
N CYS A 17 -23.97 35.65 8.01
CA CYS A 17 -22.81 36.44 7.55
C CYS A 17 -21.80 36.64 8.70
N LEU A 18 -20.56 36.20 8.48
CA LEU A 18 -19.47 36.33 9.44
C LEU A 18 -18.62 37.59 9.21
N GLY A 19 -18.57 38.09 7.97
CA GLY A 19 -17.77 39.26 7.59
C GLY A 19 -17.30 39.23 6.13
N GLU A 20 -16.29 40.02 5.81
CA GLU A 20 -15.68 40.14 4.47
C GLU A 20 -14.18 39.79 4.52
N LEU A 21 -13.71 39.05 3.51
CA LEU A 21 -12.30 38.75 3.27
C LEU A 21 -11.93 39.08 1.82
N ASP A 22 -10.70 39.55 1.62
CA ASP A 22 -10.09 39.71 0.31
C ASP A 22 -9.45 38.39 -0.14
N VAL A 23 -9.80 37.96 -1.34
CA VAL A 23 -9.23 36.79 -2.02
C VAL A 23 -8.01 37.23 -2.80
N ILE A 24 -6.83 36.82 -2.32
CA ILE A 24 -5.55 37.09 -2.95
C ILE A 24 -5.12 35.85 -3.73
N PRO A 25 -5.02 35.92 -5.07
CA PRO A 25 -4.59 34.79 -5.87
C PRO A 25 -3.12 34.48 -5.59
N VAL A 26 -2.80 33.18 -5.49
CA VAL A 26 -1.42 32.71 -5.56
C VAL A 26 -1.01 32.74 -7.04
N LYS A 27 0.26 33.06 -7.34
CA LYS A 27 0.76 33.18 -8.73
C LYS A 27 0.35 31.94 -9.54
N ASP A 28 -0.10 32.18 -10.77
CA ASP A 28 -0.49 31.18 -11.78
C ASP A 28 -1.84 30.46 -11.57
N GLN A 29 -2.66 30.85 -10.57
CA GLN A 29 -4.02 30.32 -10.39
C GLN A 29 -5.07 31.44 -10.38
N ASN A 30 -6.02 31.38 -11.32
CA ASN A 30 -7.21 32.24 -11.38
C ASN A 30 -8.38 31.60 -10.62
N PHE A 31 -8.16 31.23 -9.35
CA PHE A 31 -9.23 30.71 -8.51
C PHE A 31 -10.13 31.86 -8.01
N GLN A 32 -11.44 31.66 -8.10
CA GLN A 32 -12.43 32.56 -7.52
C GLN A 32 -13.55 31.73 -6.88
N PHE A 33 -14.05 32.21 -5.75
CA PHE A 33 -15.23 31.60 -5.13
C PHE A 33 -16.48 31.92 -5.96
N PRO A 34 -17.45 30.98 -6.08
CA PRO A 34 -18.71 31.24 -6.77
C PRO A 34 -19.41 32.48 -6.20
N ASN A 35 -19.88 33.36 -7.08
CA ASN A 35 -20.58 34.62 -6.73
C ASN A 35 -19.79 35.57 -5.81
N ASN A 36 -18.46 35.39 -5.67
CA ASN A 36 -17.64 36.07 -4.66
C ASN A 36 -18.16 35.83 -3.23
N GLU A 37 -18.70 34.64 -2.95
CA GLU A 37 -19.18 34.25 -1.63
C GLU A 37 -18.39 33.04 -1.10
N ILE A 38 -17.90 33.14 0.13
CA ILE A 38 -17.24 32.05 0.84
C ILE A 38 -18.28 31.42 1.77
N ARG A 39 -18.95 30.37 1.30
CA ARG A 39 -19.98 29.65 2.06
C ARG A 39 -19.39 28.45 2.81
N ILE A 40 -19.12 28.63 4.09
CA ILE A 40 -18.59 27.56 4.95
C ILE A 40 -19.71 26.54 5.17
N HIS A 41 -19.50 25.35 4.62
CA HIS A 41 -20.42 24.22 4.73
C HIS A 41 -20.28 23.50 6.08
N ARG A 42 -19.05 23.33 6.58
CA ARG A 42 -18.77 22.70 7.88
C ARG A 42 -17.39 23.06 8.41
N ILE A 43 -17.15 22.73 9.67
CA ILE A 43 -15.80 22.70 10.26
C ILE A 43 -15.26 21.27 10.20
N SER A 44 -14.00 21.10 9.80
CA SER A 44 -13.38 19.78 9.72
C SER A 44 -13.27 19.11 11.12
N PRO A 45 -13.15 17.78 11.21
CA PRO A 45 -12.90 17.10 12.48
C PRO A 45 -11.65 17.63 13.19
N ARG A 46 -11.69 17.62 14.52
CA ARG A 46 -10.56 18.02 15.36
C ARG A 46 -9.44 16.99 15.25
N SER A 47 -8.22 17.49 15.04
CA SER A 47 -7.03 16.66 15.10
C SER A 47 -6.45 16.61 16.51
N GLN A 48 -5.99 15.44 16.94
CA GLN A 48 -5.29 15.26 18.22
C GLN A 48 -3.77 15.39 18.09
N ARG A 49 -3.23 15.22 16.88
CA ARG A 49 -1.78 15.21 16.64
C ARG A 49 -1.33 16.10 15.49
N CYS A 50 -2.05 16.09 14.37
CA CYS A 50 -1.59 16.73 13.13
C CYS A 50 -2.28 18.08 12.89
N ARG A 51 -1.53 19.16 12.66
CA ARG A 51 -2.12 20.43 12.21
C ARG A 51 -2.60 20.31 10.75
N PRO A 52 -3.59 21.11 10.29
CA PRO A 52 -4.11 21.01 8.94
C PRO A 52 -3.06 21.20 7.83
N LEU A 53 -2.12 22.14 8.04
CA LEU A 53 -1.10 22.47 7.04
C LEU A 53 -0.22 21.26 6.65
N PRO A 54 0.42 20.53 7.59
CA PRO A 54 1.13 19.29 7.27
C PRO A 54 0.29 18.23 6.55
N ILE A 55 -0.98 18.06 6.94
CA ILE A 55 -1.87 17.07 6.30
C ILE A 55 -2.08 17.44 4.83
N LEU A 56 -2.45 18.70 4.58
CA LEU A 56 -2.70 19.21 3.23
C LEU A 56 -1.44 19.18 2.36
N GLN A 57 -0.27 19.47 2.95
CA GLN A 57 1.02 19.33 2.26
C GLN A 57 1.32 17.88 1.87
N THR A 58 1.00 16.90 2.72
CA THR A 58 1.19 15.48 2.40
C THR A 58 0.32 15.01 1.24
N ILE A 59 -0.95 15.41 1.22
CA ILE A 59 -1.93 14.84 0.28
C ILE A 59 -2.04 15.59 -1.03
N SER A 60 -1.74 16.89 -1.04
CA SER A 60 -1.87 17.74 -2.21
C SER A 60 -0.85 18.88 -2.13
N PRO A 61 0.46 18.59 -2.27
CA PRO A 61 1.49 19.62 -2.26
C PRO A 61 1.20 20.62 -3.39
N SER A 62 1.39 21.91 -3.11
CA SER A 62 1.17 23.02 -4.07
C SER A 62 -0.29 23.31 -4.46
N SER A 63 -1.29 22.76 -3.76
CA SER A 63 -2.72 23.02 -4.02
C SER A 63 -3.30 24.26 -3.32
N VAL A 64 -2.44 25.20 -2.93
CA VAL A 64 -2.90 26.48 -2.36
C VAL A 64 -3.51 27.32 -3.48
N CYS A 65 -4.83 27.45 -3.50
CA CYS A 65 -5.54 28.15 -4.55
C CYS A 65 -5.59 29.66 -4.34
N CYS A 66 -5.72 30.11 -3.09
CA CYS A 66 -5.70 31.53 -2.75
C CYS A 66 -5.32 31.73 -1.27
N LYS A 67 -5.01 32.98 -0.95
CA LYS A 67 -4.84 33.47 0.42
C LYS A 67 -5.99 34.41 0.76
N LEU A 68 -6.49 34.35 1.98
CA LEU A 68 -7.54 35.23 2.47
C LEU A 68 -7.03 36.13 3.58
N GLU A 69 -7.42 37.39 3.51
CA GLU A 69 -7.11 38.40 4.53
C GLU A 69 -8.23 39.43 4.65
N SER A 70 -8.19 40.28 5.68
CA SER A 70 -9.15 41.37 5.84
C SER A 70 -8.48 42.71 5.55
N SER A 71 -8.95 43.44 4.55
CA SER A 71 -8.66 44.88 4.35
C SER A 71 -9.58 45.81 5.15
N SER A 72 -10.61 45.27 5.82
CA SER A 72 -11.55 46.07 6.59
C SER A 72 -10.86 46.81 7.75
N PRO A 73 -11.10 48.14 7.92
CA PRO A 73 -10.58 48.89 9.06
C PRO A 73 -11.33 48.56 10.36
N PHE A 74 -12.48 47.88 10.29
CA PHE A 74 -13.31 47.52 11.44
C PHE A 74 -13.01 46.11 11.94
N GLN A 75 -13.15 45.89 13.25
CA GLN A 75 -13.04 44.55 13.82
C GLN A 75 -14.21 43.67 13.35
N GLN A 76 -13.87 42.45 12.91
CA GLN A 76 -14.84 41.45 12.44
C GLN A 76 -14.87 40.28 13.45
N PRO A 77 -15.60 40.40 14.58
CA PRO A 77 -15.48 39.48 15.72
C PRO A 77 -15.83 38.03 15.36
N ASN A 78 -16.79 37.82 14.46
CA ASN A 78 -17.19 36.49 14.02
C ASN A 78 -16.08 35.80 13.21
N LEU A 79 -15.40 36.52 12.32
CA LEU A 79 -14.22 36.01 11.60
C LEU A 79 -13.03 35.77 12.54
N ILE A 80 -12.83 36.64 13.54
CA ILE A 80 -11.80 36.45 14.57
C ILE A 80 -12.08 35.17 15.37
N ASN A 81 -13.34 34.94 15.74
CA ASN A 81 -13.74 33.73 16.45
C ASN A 81 -13.55 32.47 15.58
N LEU A 82 -13.97 32.50 14.31
CA LEU A 82 -13.76 31.40 13.37
C LEU A 82 -12.28 31.02 13.24
N HIS A 83 -11.43 32.03 13.02
CA HIS A 83 -9.98 31.85 12.92
C HIS A 83 -9.41 31.24 14.20
N ALA A 84 -9.78 31.78 15.37
CA ALA A 84 -9.33 31.29 16.65
C ALA A 84 -9.73 29.83 16.91
N ILE A 85 -10.97 29.45 16.58
CA ILE A 85 -11.46 28.06 16.70
C ILE A 85 -10.65 27.14 15.78
N CYS A 86 -10.53 27.47 14.50
CA CYS A 86 -9.79 26.67 13.53
C CYS A 86 -8.33 26.49 13.95
N TYR A 87 -7.68 27.57 14.38
CA TYR A 87 -6.28 27.55 14.78
C TYR A 87 -6.06 26.73 16.07
N ARG A 88 -6.82 27.02 17.14
CA ARG A 88 -6.63 26.37 18.45
C ARG A 88 -6.98 24.89 18.42
N ASN A 89 -8.00 24.51 17.65
CA ASN A 89 -8.46 23.13 17.58
C ASN A 89 -7.80 22.34 16.45
N SER A 90 -6.87 22.91 15.67
CA SER A 90 -6.28 22.25 14.50
C SER A 90 -7.35 21.76 13.51
N GLN A 91 -8.30 22.64 13.22
CA GLN A 91 -9.41 22.43 12.29
C GLN A 91 -9.32 23.41 11.12
N THR A 92 -10.16 23.19 10.12
CA THR A 92 -10.32 24.07 8.95
C THR A 92 -11.80 24.40 8.79
N ALA A 93 -12.09 25.58 8.26
CA ALA A 93 -13.41 25.85 7.72
C ALA A 93 -13.46 25.30 6.28
N VAL A 94 -14.50 24.54 5.96
CA VAL A 94 -14.60 23.81 4.70
C VAL A 94 -15.70 24.42 3.83
N VAL A 95 -15.33 24.81 2.62
CA VAL A 95 -16.24 25.26 1.56
C VAL A 95 -16.34 24.16 0.51
N LEU A 96 -17.54 23.89 0.00
CA LEU A 96 -17.73 22.93 -1.09
C LEU A 96 -17.82 23.68 -2.43
N VAL A 97 -17.01 23.25 -3.40
CA VAL A 97 -17.03 23.78 -4.77
C VAL A 97 -17.01 22.61 -5.74
N GLY A 98 -18.19 22.22 -6.25
CA GLY A 98 -18.33 21.00 -7.05
C GLY A 98 -17.94 19.75 -6.25
N ASP A 99 -17.03 18.96 -6.80
CA ASP A 99 -16.49 17.73 -6.17
C ASP A 99 -15.25 17.97 -5.30
N GLU A 100 -14.88 19.24 -5.08
CA GLU A 100 -13.73 19.66 -4.28
C GLU A 100 -14.15 20.29 -2.95
N GLU A 101 -13.30 20.09 -1.94
CA GLU A 101 -13.34 20.75 -0.64
C GLU A 101 -12.24 21.80 -0.59
N ILE A 102 -12.63 23.06 -0.39
CA ILE A 102 -11.70 24.16 -0.13
C ILE A 102 -11.53 24.31 1.38
N HIS A 103 -10.36 23.98 1.88
CA HIS A 103 -10.01 24.07 3.28
C HIS A 103 -9.34 25.41 3.61
N LEU A 104 -10.03 26.24 4.38
CA LEU A 104 -9.50 27.49 4.94
C LEU A 104 -8.66 27.15 6.18
N VAL A 105 -7.35 27.14 5.99
CA VAL A 105 -6.37 26.90 7.05
C VAL A 105 -6.05 28.21 7.75
N ALA A 106 -6.39 28.32 9.03
CA ALA A 106 -6.07 29.49 9.84
C ALA A 106 -4.54 29.63 10.02
N MET A 107 -3.97 30.72 9.50
CA MET A 107 -2.53 30.98 9.53
C MET A 107 -2.19 32.04 10.58
N ARG A 108 -0.99 31.92 11.19
CA ARG A 108 -0.38 33.01 11.94
C ARG A 108 0.19 34.03 10.98
N SER A 109 0.16 35.30 11.35
CA SER A 109 0.79 36.37 10.60
C SER A 109 1.82 37.09 11.47
N LYS A 110 2.93 37.52 10.87
CA LYS A 110 3.93 38.37 11.51
C LYS A 110 3.57 39.85 11.43
N LEU A 111 2.83 40.24 10.39
CA LEU A 111 2.56 41.64 10.06
C LEU A 111 1.14 42.08 10.39
N LYS A 112 0.20 41.13 10.44
CA LYS A 112 -1.25 41.37 10.44
C LYS A 112 -1.84 40.92 11.76
N LYS A 113 -2.77 41.74 12.27
CA LYS A 113 -3.48 41.51 13.54
C LYS A 113 -4.91 40.98 13.33
N TYR A 114 -5.28 40.71 12.08
CA TYR A 114 -6.61 40.22 11.68
C TYR A 114 -6.53 38.80 11.14
N PRO A 115 -7.68 38.09 11.04
CA PRO A 115 -7.76 36.73 10.49
C PRO A 115 -7.12 36.59 9.12
N CYS A 116 -6.24 35.59 8.98
CA CYS A 116 -5.57 35.27 7.72
C CYS A 116 -5.68 33.77 7.47
N PHE A 117 -6.02 33.38 6.25
CA PHE A 117 -6.18 31.98 5.86
C PHE A 117 -5.39 31.65 4.59
N TRP A 118 -4.90 30.41 4.51
CA TRP A 118 -4.53 29.81 3.23
C TRP A 118 -5.61 28.83 2.82
N CYS A 119 -6.00 28.84 1.55
CA CYS A 119 -7.03 27.97 1.01
C CYS A 119 -6.40 26.86 0.19
N TYR A 120 -6.70 25.62 0.54
CA TYR A 120 -6.26 24.42 -0.19
C TYR A 120 -7.46 23.78 -0.89
N SER A 121 -7.30 23.38 -2.15
CA SER A 121 -8.28 22.53 -2.85
C SER A 121 -7.88 21.08 -2.76
N VAL A 122 -8.78 20.24 -2.29
CA VAL A 122 -8.62 18.77 -2.30
C VAL A 122 -9.93 18.09 -2.68
N PRO A 123 -9.88 16.88 -3.28
CA PRO A 123 -11.08 16.10 -3.52
C PRO A 123 -11.90 15.89 -2.25
N LYS A 124 -13.22 15.92 -2.38
CA LYS A 124 -14.16 15.77 -1.27
C LYS A 124 -13.84 14.53 -0.44
N GLY A 125 -13.70 14.71 0.89
CA GLY A 125 -13.44 13.62 1.84
C GLY A 125 -11.98 13.26 2.05
N LEU A 126 -11.07 13.65 1.15
CA LEU A 126 -9.66 13.26 1.21
C LEU A 126 -8.95 13.78 2.47
N TYR A 127 -9.23 15.02 2.88
CA TYR A 127 -8.67 15.59 4.10
C TYR A 127 -9.06 14.78 5.33
N ASN A 128 -10.35 14.42 5.47
CA ASN A 128 -10.85 13.69 6.62
C ASN A 128 -10.26 12.29 6.71
N ALA A 129 -10.20 11.57 5.59
CA ALA A 129 -9.63 10.23 5.55
C ALA A 129 -8.13 10.26 5.89
N SER A 130 -7.40 11.24 5.35
CA SER A 130 -5.97 11.42 5.61
C SER A 130 -5.68 11.87 7.04
N LEU A 131 -6.53 12.73 7.60
CA LEU A 131 -6.49 13.11 9.02
C LEU A 131 -6.65 11.88 9.92
N ALA A 132 -7.62 11.01 9.63
CA ALA A 132 -7.85 9.79 10.40
C ALA A 132 -6.60 8.89 10.37
N MET A 133 -6.08 8.61 9.17
CA MET A 133 -4.88 7.80 8.94
C MET A 133 -3.63 8.35 9.64
N LEU A 134 -3.31 9.63 9.41
CA LEU A 134 -2.10 10.25 9.96
C LEU A 134 -2.15 10.34 11.48
N ASN A 135 -3.30 10.62 12.09
CA ASN A 135 -3.44 10.68 13.56
C ASN A 135 -3.02 9.37 14.23
N VAL A 136 -3.43 8.22 13.67
CA VAL A 136 -3.13 6.89 14.23
C VAL A 136 -1.88 6.23 13.62
N ARG A 137 -1.13 6.94 12.78
CA ARG A 137 0.02 6.41 12.01
C ARG A 137 -0.34 5.19 11.17
N CYS A 138 -1.49 5.20 10.53
CA CYS A 138 -1.94 4.17 9.60
C CYS A 138 -1.74 4.66 8.17
N LEU A 139 -1.18 3.84 7.28
CA LEU A 139 -1.00 4.16 5.85
C LEU A 139 -1.78 3.17 4.98
N PRO A 140 -2.20 3.52 3.76
CA PRO A 140 -2.82 2.56 2.86
C PRO A 140 -1.79 1.57 2.29
N ILE A 141 -2.18 0.30 2.18
CA ILE A 141 -1.45 -0.72 1.41
C ILE A 141 -2.42 -1.51 0.52
N VAL A 142 -2.01 -1.77 -0.71
CA VAL A 142 -2.79 -2.52 -1.70
C VAL A 142 -2.06 -3.81 -2.03
N PHE A 143 -2.78 -4.92 -2.02
CA PHE A 143 -2.26 -6.22 -2.45
C PHE A 143 -2.92 -6.66 -3.76
N ASP A 144 -2.12 -7.21 -4.66
CA ASP A 144 -2.63 -8.20 -5.61
C ASP A 144 -2.81 -9.59 -4.95
N LEU A 145 -3.51 -10.51 -5.62
CA LEU A 145 -3.81 -11.85 -5.12
C LEU A 145 -3.03 -12.94 -5.85
N ASP A 146 -3.37 -13.20 -7.11
CA ASP A 146 -2.85 -14.34 -7.86
C ASP A 146 -1.41 -14.10 -8.29
N GLU A 147 -0.54 -15.10 -8.13
CA GLU A 147 0.90 -14.95 -8.39
C GLU A 147 1.58 -13.93 -7.45
N THR A 148 0.84 -13.21 -6.59
CA THR A 148 1.39 -12.36 -5.54
C THR A 148 1.31 -13.00 -4.15
N LEU A 149 0.11 -13.33 -3.67
CA LEU A 149 -0.16 -13.88 -2.34
C LEU A 149 -0.66 -15.33 -2.37
N VAL A 150 -1.28 -15.75 -3.47
CA VAL A 150 -1.86 -17.09 -3.62
C VAL A 150 -1.60 -17.65 -5.01
N ALA A 151 -1.65 -18.98 -5.10
CA ALA A 151 -1.71 -19.69 -6.36
C ALA A 151 -2.86 -20.70 -6.28
N ALA A 152 -3.97 -20.42 -6.96
CA ALA A 152 -5.11 -21.32 -6.98
C ALA A 152 -5.24 -22.09 -8.29
N ASN A 153 -5.79 -23.30 -8.21
CA ASN A 153 -6.08 -24.13 -9.36
C ASN A 153 -7.42 -24.86 -9.18
N SER A 154 -8.24 -24.87 -10.23
CA SER A 154 -9.37 -25.79 -10.37
C SER A 154 -8.91 -27.09 -11.01
N MET A 155 -9.79 -28.11 -11.05
CA MET A 155 -9.51 -29.35 -11.78
C MET A 155 -9.13 -29.08 -13.23
N ARG A 156 -9.89 -28.22 -13.92
CA ARG A 156 -9.63 -27.82 -15.31
C ARG A 156 -8.28 -27.12 -15.46
N SER A 157 -7.94 -26.17 -14.58
CA SER A 157 -6.66 -25.46 -14.72
C SER A 157 -5.46 -26.37 -14.45
N PHE A 158 -5.59 -27.39 -13.59
CA PHE A 158 -4.57 -28.42 -13.44
C PHE A 158 -4.41 -29.25 -14.71
N GLU A 159 -5.51 -29.74 -15.28
CA GLU A 159 -5.50 -30.53 -16.52
C GLU A 159 -4.87 -29.75 -17.68
N ASP A 160 -5.25 -28.49 -17.87
CA ASP A 160 -4.70 -27.62 -18.89
C ASP A 160 -3.18 -27.41 -18.70
N LYS A 161 -2.74 -27.07 -17.48
CA LYS A 161 -1.30 -26.85 -17.18
C LYS A 161 -0.47 -28.13 -17.35
N ILE A 162 -0.99 -29.28 -16.93
CA ILE A 162 -0.34 -30.59 -17.11
C ILE A 162 -0.26 -30.93 -18.60
N GLY A 163 -1.34 -30.73 -19.36
CA GLY A 163 -1.39 -30.98 -20.80
C GLY A 163 -0.35 -30.16 -21.57
N VAL A 164 -0.28 -28.86 -21.29
CA VAL A 164 0.72 -27.95 -21.90
C VAL A 164 2.15 -28.39 -21.56
N LEU A 165 2.43 -28.73 -20.30
CA LEU A 165 3.76 -29.17 -19.89
C LEU A 165 4.16 -30.50 -20.51
N ARG A 166 3.24 -31.48 -20.57
CA ARG A 166 3.47 -32.76 -21.25
C ARG A 166 3.77 -32.56 -22.74
N GLY A 167 3.04 -31.67 -23.40
CA GLY A 167 3.33 -31.28 -24.78
C GLY A 167 4.76 -30.77 -24.94
N ARG A 168 5.19 -29.83 -24.09
CA ARG A 168 6.57 -29.30 -24.11
C ARG A 168 7.63 -30.37 -23.82
N ILE A 169 7.35 -31.33 -22.92
CA ILE A 169 8.27 -32.43 -22.57
C ILE A 169 8.57 -33.29 -23.80
N THR A 170 7.59 -33.54 -24.68
CA THR A 170 7.82 -34.37 -25.88
C THR A 170 8.84 -33.77 -26.86
N SER A 171 9.01 -32.45 -26.83
CA SER A 171 9.94 -31.72 -27.69
C SER A 171 11.26 -31.31 -27.01
N GLU A 172 11.41 -31.53 -25.71
CA GLU A 172 12.60 -31.12 -24.96
C GLU A 172 13.68 -32.20 -25.01
N THR A 173 14.92 -31.80 -25.26
CA THR A 173 16.06 -32.70 -25.42
C THR A 173 17.07 -32.59 -24.30
N ASP A 174 17.08 -31.47 -23.55
CA ASP A 174 17.99 -31.26 -22.43
C ASP A 174 17.54 -32.11 -21.22
N PRO A 175 18.36 -33.09 -20.76
CA PRO A 175 18.02 -33.96 -19.65
C PRO A 175 17.72 -33.21 -18.34
N LEU A 176 18.37 -32.07 -18.09
CA LEU A 176 18.14 -31.28 -16.89
C LEU A 176 16.78 -30.59 -16.92
N ARG A 177 16.42 -29.99 -18.06
CA ARG A 177 15.10 -29.36 -18.26
C ARG A 177 13.99 -30.40 -18.24
N LEU A 178 14.21 -31.57 -18.83
CA LEU A 178 13.26 -32.69 -18.73
C LEU A 178 13.00 -33.10 -17.28
N ALA A 179 14.05 -33.22 -16.46
CA ALA A 179 13.90 -33.54 -15.05
C ALA A 179 13.11 -32.45 -14.28
N GLU A 180 13.43 -31.17 -14.51
CA GLU A 180 12.72 -30.02 -13.94
C GLU A 180 11.22 -30.06 -14.32
N MET A 181 10.91 -30.23 -15.62
CA MET A 181 9.54 -30.27 -16.13
C MET A 181 8.75 -31.48 -15.64
N ASN A 182 9.37 -32.67 -15.58
CA ASN A 182 8.72 -33.85 -15.01
C ASN A 182 8.43 -33.69 -13.51
N GLY A 183 9.36 -33.07 -12.77
CA GLY A 183 9.14 -32.70 -11.37
C GLY A 183 7.96 -31.73 -11.21
N GLN A 184 7.83 -30.76 -12.11
CA GLN A 184 6.69 -29.84 -12.14
C GLN A 184 5.37 -30.57 -12.44
N VAL A 185 5.33 -31.44 -13.45
CA VAL A 185 4.14 -32.26 -13.76
C VAL A 185 3.73 -33.10 -12.56
N LYS A 186 4.69 -33.73 -11.87
CA LYS A 186 4.43 -34.53 -10.67
C LYS A 186 3.76 -33.69 -9.58
N ARG A 187 4.29 -32.49 -9.28
CA ARG A 187 3.69 -31.59 -8.28
C ARG A 187 2.25 -31.19 -8.64
N TYR A 188 1.98 -30.93 -9.92
CA TYR A 188 0.61 -30.65 -10.38
C TYR A 188 -0.31 -31.87 -10.26
N GLU A 189 0.15 -33.06 -10.63
CA GLU A 189 -0.61 -34.31 -10.50
C GLU A 189 -0.95 -34.63 -9.03
N ASP A 190 0.03 -34.50 -8.13
CA ASP A 190 -0.13 -34.76 -6.70
C ASP A 190 -1.23 -33.84 -6.10
N ASP A 191 -1.16 -32.53 -6.37
CA ASP A 191 -2.15 -31.57 -5.90
C ASP A 191 -3.52 -31.74 -6.59
N ARG A 192 -3.56 -32.11 -7.88
CA ARG A 192 -4.81 -32.42 -8.59
C ARG A 192 -5.52 -33.61 -7.94
N LEU A 193 -4.79 -34.64 -7.51
CA LEU A 193 -5.38 -35.79 -6.82
C LEU A 193 -6.00 -35.39 -5.47
N ILE A 194 -5.36 -34.49 -4.73
CA ILE A 194 -5.92 -33.93 -3.49
C ILE A 194 -7.23 -33.20 -3.78
N LEU A 195 -7.24 -32.32 -4.79
CA LEU A 195 -8.44 -31.58 -5.18
C LEU A 195 -9.57 -32.52 -5.63
N LYS A 196 -9.23 -33.57 -6.37
CA LYS A 196 -10.20 -34.59 -6.81
C LYS A 196 -10.88 -35.27 -5.62
N GLN A 197 -10.10 -35.72 -4.62
CA GLN A 197 -10.66 -36.33 -3.40
C GLN A 197 -11.64 -35.36 -2.71
N TYR A 198 -11.24 -34.10 -2.53
CA TYR A 198 -12.11 -33.08 -1.94
C TYR A 198 -13.41 -32.87 -2.73
N ALA A 199 -13.33 -32.77 -4.06
CA ALA A 199 -14.50 -32.55 -4.91
C ALA A 199 -15.47 -33.75 -4.91
N GLU A 200 -14.94 -34.98 -4.81
CA GLU A 200 -15.74 -36.21 -4.85
C GLU A 200 -16.33 -36.58 -3.49
N SER A 201 -15.58 -36.42 -2.39
CA SER A 201 -15.96 -36.98 -1.09
C SER A 201 -16.00 -36.01 0.08
N ASP A 202 -15.80 -34.69 -0.14
CA ASP A 202 -15.73 -33.69 0.94
C ASP A 202 -14.70 -34.08 2.04
N SER A 203 -13.64 -34.78 1.63
CA SER A 203 -12.55 -35.22 2.50
C SER A 203 -11.26 -35.42 1.71
N VAL A 204 -10.12 -35.39 2.39
CA VAL A 204 -8.81 -35.71 1.81
C VAL A 204 -7.99 -36.57 2.76
N MET A 205 -7.15 -37.43 2.21
CA MET A 205 -6.16 -38.19 2.98
C MET A 205 -4.85 -37.41 3.05
N ASP A 206 -4.39 -37.09 4.26
CA ASP A 206 -3.14 -36.38 4.53
C ASP A 206 -2.36 -37.11 5.62
N ASP A 207 -1.16 -37.60 5.29
CA ASP A 207 -0.28 -38.38 6.17
C ASP A 207 -0.99 -39.51 6.95
N GLY A 208 -1.82 -40.26 6.23
CA GLY A 208 -2.60 -41.39 6.76
C GLY A 208 -3.83 -41.00 7.59
N LYS A 209 -4.12 -39.71 7.73
CA LYS A 209 -5.32 -39.19 8.41
C LYS A 209 -6.34 -38.70 7.39
N VAL A 210 -7.61 -39.00 7.63
CA VAL A 210 -8.71 -38.46 6.82
C VAL A 210 -9.16 -37.14 7.43
N LEU A 211 -8.98 -36.06 6.66
CA LEU A 211 -9.47 -34.72 6.99
C LEU A 211 -10.80 -34.50 6.28
N LYS A 212 -11.83 -34.09 7.01
CA LYS A 212 -13.16 -33.77 6.46
C LYS A 212 -13.35 -32.26 6.36
N VAL A 213 -14.27 -31.85 5.48
CA VAL A 213 -14.68 -30.43 5.37
C VAL A 213 -15.09 -29.86 6.72
N GLN A 214 -14.65 -28.62 6.95
CA GLN A 214 -15.12 -27.75 8.01
C GLN A 214 -16.06 -26.73 7.40
N ALA A 215 -17.20 -26.51 8.05
CA ALA A 215 -18.16 -25.48 7.67
C ALA A 215 -17.68 -24.12 8.20
N GLU A 216 -17.10 -23.29 7.33
CA GLU A 216 -16.70 -21.92 7.66
C GLU A 216 -17.83 -20.95 7.28
N GLU A 217 -18.40 -20.23 8.25
CA GLU A 217 -19.42 -19.21 8.00
C GLU A 217 -18.83 -17.98 7.32
N VAL A 218 -19.55 -17.42 6.34
CA VAL A 218 -19.20 -16.19 5.63
C VAL A 218 -20.23 -15.12 5.97
N ALA A 219 -19.75 -14.01 6.55
CA ALA A 219 -20.57 -12.81 6.74
C ALA A 219 -20.89 -12.20 5.37
N LEU A 220 -22.16 -12.26 4.96
CA LEU A 220 -22.62 -11.66 3.71
C LEU A 220 -22.73 -10.13 3.83
N LEU A 221 -22.69 -9.48 2.67
CA LEU A 221 -22.72 -8.02 2.48
C LEU A 221 -24.14 -7.42 2.43
N SER A 222 -25.19 -8.08 2.94
CA SER A 222 -26.58 -7.59 2.81
C SER A 222 -27.13 -6.87 4.05
N ASP A 223 -27.85 -5.76 3.81
CA ASP A 223 -28.69 -5.06 4.81
C ASP A 223 -29.98 -5.84 5.14
N ASP A 224 -30.30 -6.88 4.37
CA ASP A 224 -31.41 -7.79 4.64
C ASP A 224 -30.90 -9.05 5.36
N HIS A 225 -31.54 -9.35 6.48
CA HIS A 225 -31.21 -10.46 7.37
C HIS A 225 -31.40 -11.84 6.70
N GLU A 226 -30.53 -12.79 7.10
CA GLU A 226 -30.74 -14.24 7.09
C GLU A 226 -30.48 -15.10 5.83
N THR A 227 -29.33 -14.92 5.17
CA THR A 227 -28.64 -16.10 4.62
C THR A 227 -27.19 -16.12 5.06
N LYS A 228 -26.83 -17.04 5.96
CA LYS A 228 -25.43 -17.34 6.24
C LYS A 228 -24.89 -18.22 5.12
N LEU A 229 -23.93 -17.71 4.35
CA LEU A 229 -23.22 -18.51 3.35
C LEU A 229 -22.20 -19.37 4.09
N VAL A 230 -22.24 -20.69 3.91
CA VAL A 230 -21.30 -21.62 4.55
C VAL A 230 -20.37 -22.20 3.49
N ARG A 231 -19.07 -22.09 3.69
CA ARG A 231 -18.04 -22.62 2.79
C ARG A 231 -17.52 -23.96 3.33
N PRO A 232 -17.47 -25.02 2.50
CA PRO A 232 -16.81 -26.27 2.85
C PRO A 232 -15.29 -26.12 2.69
N VAL A 233 -14.53 -26.04 3.78
CA VAL A 233 -13.09 -25.77 3.75
C VAL A 233 -12.30 -26.91 4.35
N ILE A 234 -11.16 -27.26 3.73
CA ILE A 234 -10.12 -28.09 4.37
C ILE A 234 -8.80 -27.33 4.32
N ARG A 235 -8.14 -27.15 5.45
CA ARG A 235 -6.83 -26.48 5.56
C ARG A 235 -5.75 -27.52 5.86
N LEU A 236 -4.83 -27.73 4.92
CA LEU A 236 -3.62 -28.54 5.08
C LEU A 236 -2.47 -27.62 5.51
N GLN A 237 -2.41 -27.34 6.81
CA GLN A 237 -1.56 -26.30 7.39
C GLN A 237 -0.08 -26.49 7.04
N GLU A 238 0.45 -27.71 7.19
CA GLU A 238 1.87 -28.01 6.93
C GLU A 238 2.26 -27.82 5.46
N LYS A 239 1.30 -27.89 4.54
CA LYS A 239 1.50 -27.73 3.09
C LYS A 239 1.19 -26.31 2.60
N ASN A 240 0.70 -25.43 3.47
CA ASN A 240 0.11 -24.14 3.11
C ASN A 240 -0.96 -24.26 2.01
N ILE A 241 -1.77 -25.33 2.06
CA ILE A 241 -2.84 -25.58 1.09
C ILE A 241 -4.19 -25.40 1.77
N VAL A 242 -5.12 -24.75 1.06
CA VAL A 242 -6.53 -24.67 1.43
C VAL A 242 -7.39 -25.14 0.26
N LEU A 243 -8.34 -26.02 0.56
CA LEU A 243 -9.35 -26.49 -0.38
C LEU A 243 -10.66 -25.78 -0.06
N THR A 244 -11.29 -25.20 -1.07
CA THR A 244 -12.57 -24.49 -0.93
C THR A 244 -13.38 -24.58 -2.24
N ARG A 245 -14.56 -23.98 -2.26
CA ARG A 245 -15.40 -23.79 -3.45
C ARG A 245 -15.70 -22.32 -3.65
N ILE A 246 -15.62 -21.84 -4.89
CA ILE A 246 -16.02 -20.46 -5.25
C ILE A 246 -17.53 -20.26 -5.16
N PHE A 247 -18.32 -21.31 -5.41
CA PHE A 247 -19.75 -21.38 -5.11
C PHE A 247 -20.00 -22.64 -4.28
N PRO A 248 -20.43 -22.52 -3.00
CA PRO A 248 -20.30 -23.64 -2.05
C PRO A 248 -21.15 -24.85 -2.44
N ASP A 249 -22.27 -24.61 -3.12
CA ASP A 249 -23.21 -25.63 -3.57
C ASP A 249 -22.78 -26.31 -4.89
N ILE A 250 -21.77 -25.77 -5.59
CA ILE A 250 -21.32 -26.26 -6.90
C ILE A 250 -19.94 -26.89 -6.76
N ARG A 251 -19.90 -28.23 -6.73
CA ARG A 251 -18.65 -29.00 -6.59
C ARG A 251 -17.63 -28.72 -7.68
N ASP A 252 -18.05 -28.43 -8.91
CA ASP A 252 -17.16 -28.11 -10.03
C ASP A 252 -16.39 -26.80 -9.83
N THR A 253 -16.81 -25.97 -8.87
CA THR A 253 -16.14 -24.73 -8.50
C THR A 253 -15.12 -24.93 -7.38
N SER A 254 -14.79 -26.19 -7.06
CA SER A 254 -13.74 -26.56 -6.12
C SER A 254 -12.38 -26.10 -6.62
N VAL A 255 -11.61 -25.50 -5.72
CA VAL A 255 -10.27 -24.99 -5.99
C VAL A 255 -9.32 -25.43 -4.89
N LEU A 256 -8.09 -25.74 -5.29
CA LEU A 256 -6.95 -25.90 -4.40
C LEU A 256 -6.15 -24.60 -4.43
N VAL A 257 -5.96 -23.99 -3.26
CA VAL A 257 -5.27 -22.72 -3.09
C VAL A 257 -4.01 -22.96 -2.30
N ARG A 258 -2.84 -22.66 -2.88
CA ARG A 258 -1.60 -22.52 -2.11
C ARG A 258 -1.50 -21.09 -1.61
N LEU A 259 -1.32 -20.93 -0.30
CA LEU A 259 -1.00 -19.66 0.31
C LEU A 259 0.51 -19.44 0.21
N ARG A 260 0.93 -18.22 -0.15
CA ARG A 260 2.35 -17.91 -0.21
C ARG A 260 2.96 -17.96 1.19
N PRO A 261 4.10 -18.67 1.38
CA PRO A 261 4.74 -18.77 2.68
C PRO A 261 5.02 -17.40 3.32
N ALA A 262 4.96 -17.36 4.66
CA ALA A 262 5.11 -16.14 5.47
C ALA A 262 4.02 -15.06 5.31
N TRP A 263 2.86 -15.39 4.72
CA TRP A 263 1.69 -14.50 4.77
C TRP A 263 1.31 -14.11 6.21
N GLU A 264 1.32 -15.06 7.15
CA GLU A 264 1.02 -14.79 8.57
C GLU A 264 2.00 -13.78 9.21
N VAL A 265 3.27 -13.78 8.78
CA VAL A 265 4.26 -12.79 9.24
C VAL A 265 3.90 -11.40 8.74
N MET A 266 3.50 -11.27 7.47
CA MET A 266 3.00 -10.03 6.90
C MET A 266 1.72 -9.58 7.61
N ARG A 267 0.71 -10.45 7.72
CA ARG A 267 -0.59 -10.17 8.35
C ARG A 267 -0.43 -9.68 9.79
N SER A 268 0.39 -10.36 10.59
CA SER A 268 0.72 -9.97 11.97
C SER A 268 1.45 -8.62 12.04
N TYR A 269 2.21 -8.24 11.01
CA TYR A 269 2.80 -6.91 10.94
C TYR A 269 1.77 -5.82 10.55
N LEU A 270 0.80 -6.12 9.70
CA LEU A 270 -0.24 -5.15 9.31
C LEU A 270 -1.16 -4.78 10.49
N THR A 271 -1.40 -5.72 11.41
CA THR A 271 -2.23 -5.54 12.62
C THR A 271 -1.47 -5.86 13.91
N THR A 272 -1.42 -4.93 14.86
CA THR A 272 -0.93 -5.24 16.23
C THR A 272 -2.00 -4.99 17.25
N GLY A 273 -2.58 -6.09 17.75
CA GLY A 273 -3.75 -6.06 18.63
C GLY A 273 -4.91 -5.35 17.94
N SER A 274 -5.49 -4.35 18.60
CA SER A 274 -6.60 -3.55 18.05
C SER A 274 -6.16 -2.42 17.11
N ARG A 275 -4.86 -2.23 16.86
CA ARG A 275 -4.34 -1.13 16.02
C ARG A 275 -3.85 -1.64 14.67
N LYS A 276 -4.25 -0.94 13.62
CA LYS A 276 -3.76 -1.15 12.25
C LYS A 276 -2.54 -0.28 11.99
N ARG A 277 -1.47 -0.87 11.44
CA ARG A 277 -0.36 -0.11 10.84
C ARG A 277 -0.71 0.33 9.43
N PHE A 278 -1.57 -0.44 8.76
CA PHE A 278 -2.05 -0.15 7.43
C PHE A 278 -3.56 -0.36 7.27
N GLU A 279 -4.17 0.50 6.46
CA GLU A 279 -5.49 0.25 5.87
C GLU A 279 -5.29 -0.60 4.63
N VAL A 280 -5.83 -1.82 4.65
CA VAL A 280 -5.59 -2.81 3.60
C VAL A 280 -6.65 -2.74 2.52
N PHE A 281 -6.21 -2.85 1.27
CA PHE A 281 -7.02 -2.94 0.06
C PHE A 281 -6.52 -4.09 -0.82
N VAL A 282 -7.38 -4.58 -1.70
CA VAL A 282 -7.07 -5.60 -2.70
C VAL A 282 -7.38 -5.06 -4.09
N CYS A 283 -6.46 -5.22 -5.03
CA CYS A 283 -6.64 -4.86 -6.43
C CYS A 283 -6.15 -6.00 -7.31
N THR A 284 -7.08 -6.76 -7.88
CA THR A 284 -6.80 -7.96 -8.67
C THR A 284 -7.48 -7.90 -10.04
N MET A 285 -6.93 -8.62 -11.01
CA MET A 285 -7.58 -8.85 -12.31
C MET A 285 -8.59 -10.02 -12.25
N ALA A 286 -8.69 -10.72 -11.13
CA ALA A 286 -9.57 -11.86 -10.98
C ALA A 286 -11.05 -11.47 -10.81
N GLU A 287 -11.94 -12.43 -11.07
CA GLU A 287 -13.37 -12.25 -10.88
C GLU A 287 -13.73 -12.03 -9.41
N ARG A 288 -14.85 -11.33 -9.17
CA ARG A 288 -15.21 -10.87 -7.82
C ARG A 288 -15.44 -11.98 -6.80
N ASN A 289 -16.20 -13.01 -7.16
CA ASN A 289 -16.47 -14.11 -6.22
C ASN A 289 -15.20 -14.88 -5.87
N TYR A 290 -14.30 -15.01 -6.84
CA TYR A 290 -12.97 -15.57 -6.62
C TYR A 290 -12.15 -14.69 -5.66
N ALA A 291 -12.04 -13.39 -5.95
CA ALA A 291 -11.24 -12.46 -5.15
C ALA A 291 -11.71 -12.40 -3.69
N LEU A 292 -13.03 -12.37 -3.47
CA LEU A 292 -13.61 -12.37 -2.12
C LEU A 292 -13.30 -13.67 -1.37
N GLU A 293 -13.36 -14.82 -2.04
CA GLU A 293 -13.01 -16.10 -1.42
C GLU A 293 -11.52 -16.19 -1.11
N MET A 294 -10.63 -15.83 -2.05
CA MET A 294 -9.19 -15.83 -1.81
C MET A 294 -8.80 -14.90 -0.66
N TRP A 295 -9.40 -13.71 -0.61
CA TRP A 295 -9.16 -12.77 0.49
C TRP A 295 -9.66 -13.32 1.83
N ARG A 296 -10.84 -13.95 1.87
CA ARG A 296 -11.37 -14.59 3.08
C ARG A 296 -10.43 -15.69 3.59
N LEU A 297 -9.75 -16.43 2.71
CA LEU A 297 -8.78 -17.43 3.13
C LEU A 297 -7.53 -16.82 3.77
N LEU A 298 -7.14 -15.62 3.33
CA LEU A 298 -5.99 -14.85 3.82
C LEU A 298 -6.32 -14.05 5.11
N ASP A 299 -7.56 -13.58 5.28
CA ASP A 299 -8.03 -12.82 6.44
C ASP A 299 -9.31 -13.46 7.02
N PRO A 300 -9.23 -14.69 7.55
CA PRO A 300 -10.42 -15.45 7.97
C PRO A 300 -11.19 -14.77 9.11
N GLU A 301 -10.51 -14.01 9.98
CA GLU A 301 -11.14 -13.27 11.07
C GLU A 301 -11.63 -11.86 10.67
N GLY A 302 -11.38 -11.42 9.43
CA GLY A 302 -11.76 -10.08 8.95
C GLY A 302 -11.07 -8.94 9.71
N LEU A 303 -9.83 -9.16 10.20
CA LEU A 303 -9.08 -8.19 10.98
C LEU A 303 -8.42 -7.12 10.10
N LEU A 304 -8.04 -7.47 8.87
CA LEU A 304 -7.47 -6.54 7.89
C LEU A 304 -8.56 -5.74 7.17
N ILE A 305 -9.55 -6.44 6.60
CA ILE A 305 -10.70 -5.82 5.93
C ILE A 305 -11.97 -6.38 6.56
N GLY A 306 -12.73 -5.51 7.23
CA GLY A 306 -14.00 -5.90 7.84
C GLY A 306 -15.02 -6.33 6.79
N SER A 307 -15.96 -7.20 7.15
CA SER A 307 -16.97 -7.74 6.23
C SER A 307 -17.74 -6.64 5.50
N ASN A 308 -18.16 -5.58 6.19
CA ASN A 308 -18.84 -4.42 5.61
C ASN A 308 -17.97 -3.54 4.70
N GLN A 309 -16.64 -3.72 4.71
CA GLN A 309 -15.69 -2.98 3.87
C GLN A 309 -15.24 -3.77 2.64
N LEU A 310 -15.48 -5.09 2.59
CA LEU A 310 -15.08 -5.93 1.46
C LEU A 310 -15.61 -5.41 0.13
N ARG A 311 -16.82 -4.83 0.14
CA ARG A 311 -17.44 -4.31 -1.08
C ARG A 311 -16.55 -3.27 -1.78
N ASP A 312 -16.02 -2.34 -0.99
CA ASP A 312 -15.33 -1.14 -1.47
C ASP A 312 -13.81 -1.33 -1.52
N ARG A 313 -13.26 -2.26 -0.72
CA ARG A 313 -11.82 -2.46 -0.60
C ARG A 313 -11.27 -3.62 -1.43
N VAL A 314 -12.12 -4.52 -1.90
CA VAL A 314 -11.74 -5.59 -2.85
C VAL A 314 -12.18 -5.18 -4.24
N VAL A 315 -11.22 -4.68 -5.02
CA VAL A 315 -11.42 -4.13 -6.37
C VAL A 315 -10.95 -5.13 -7.42
N CYS A 316 -11.86 -5.46 -8.34
CA CYS A 316 -11.62 -6.35 -9.46
C CYS A 316 -11.53 -5.51 -10.75
N VAL A 317 -10.39 -5.55 -11.41
CA VAL A 317 -10.12 -4.83 -12.66
C VAL A 317 -10.44 -5.75 -13.84
N LYS A 318 -11.08 -5.19 -14.87
CA LYS A 318 -11.45 -5.94 -16.07
C LYS A 318 -10.23 -6.27 -16.90
N SER A 319 -10.23 -7.45 -17.53
CA SER A 319 -9.21 -7.83 -18.51
C SER A 319 -9.07 -6.76 -19.61
N GLY A 320 -7.82 -6.44 -19.97
CA GLY A 320 -7.48 -5.40 -20.94
C GLY A 320 -7.41 -3.97 -20.39
N SER A 321 -7.72 -3.76 -19.10
CA SER A 321 -7.50 -2.48 -18.41
C SER A 321 -6.28 -2.55 -17.50
N LYS A 322 -5.66 -1.40 -17.19
CA LYS A 322 -4.63 -1.29 -16.15
C LYS A 322 -5.25 -1.04 -14.77
N LYS A 323 -4.56 -1.49 -13.73
CA LYS A 323 -4.87 -1.18 -12.32
C LYS A 323 -4.50 0.29 -12.03
N SER A 324 -5.26 0.95 -11.15
CA SER A 324 -4.95 2.31 -10.71
C SER A 324 -5.34 2.54 -9.26
N LEU A 325 -4.51 3.26 -8.52
CA LEU A 325 -4.80 3.68 -7.14
C LEU A 325 -6.05 4.58 -7.08
N MET A 326 -6.33 5.34 -8.14
CA MET A 326 -7.54 6.15 -8.24
C MET A 326 -8.81 5.27 -8.22
N ASN A 327 -8.76 4.12 -8.89
CA ASN A 327 -9.88 3.16 -8.93
C ASN A 327 -9.95 2.32 -7.65
N VAL A 328 -8.84 2.13 -6.94
CA VAL A 328 -8.81 1.46 -5.62
C VAL A 328 -9.39 2.36 -4.54
N PHE A 329 -9.06 3.66 -4.57
CA PHE A 329 -9.48 4.64 -3.56
C PHE A 329 -10.73 5.43 -3.98
N GLN A 330 -11.76 4.73 -4.48
CA GLN A 330 -13.02 5.35 -4.92
C GLN A 330 -13.59 6.26 -3.83
N GLY A 331 -14.10 7.44 -4.20
CA GLY A 331 -14.66 8.40 -3.24
C GLY A 331 -13.61 9.16 -2.41
N GLY A 332 -12.34 9.17 -2.82
CA GLY A 332 -11.30 9.99 -2.18
C GLY A 332 -10.84 9.45 -0.83
N ILE A 333 -10.95 8.13 -0.61
CA ILE A 333 -10.71 7.49 0.68
C ILE A 333 -9.23 7.51 1.07
N CYS A 334 -8.30 7.58 0.12
CA CYS A 334 -6.86 7.54 0.40
C CYS A 334 -6.04 8.35 -0.62
N PRO A 335 -4.99 9.06 -0.20
CA PRO A 335 -4.08 9.75 -1.09
C PRO A 335 -3.02 8.78 -1.63
N SER A 336 -2.80 8.78 -2.95
CA SER A 336 -1.85 7.88 -3.62
C SER A 336 -0.42 7.99 -3.11
N ARG A 337 0.03 9.20 -2.71
CA ARG A 337 1.38 9.47 -2.16
C ARG A 337 1.65 8.78 -0.82
N MET A 338 0.61 8.37 -0.10
CA MET A 338 0.69 7.63 1.16
C MET A 338 0.52 6.12 0.95
N ALA A 339 0.22 5.68 -0.26
CA ALA A 339 -0.06 4.28 -0.56
C ALA A 339 1.19 3.55 -1.02
N MET A 340 1.23 2.26 -0.71
CA MET A 340 2.18 1.31 -1.29
C MET A 340 1.40 0.12 -1.84
N VAL A 341 1.90 -0.45 -2.92
CA VAL A 341 1.32 -1.63 -3.58
C VAL A 341 2.31 -2.78 -3.50
N ILE A 342 1.83 -3.98 -3.21
CA ILE A 342 2.58 -5.23 -3.40
C ILE A 342 1.87 -6.00 -4.52
N ASP A 343 2.60 -6.21 -5.61
CA ASP A 343 2.12 -6.85 -6.83
C ASP A 343 3.30 -7.61 -7.44
N ASP A 344 3.07 -8.70 -8.15
CA ASP A 344 4.12 -9.40 -8.87
C ASP A 344 4.50 -8.69 -10.17
N ARG A 345 3.69 -7.72 -10.61
CA ARG A 345 3.89 -6.99 -11.85
C ARG A 345 3.61 -5.50 -11.69
N PHE A 346 4.58 -4.67 -12.05
CA PHE A 346 4.36 -3.22 -12.07
C PHE A 346 3.71 -2.75 -13.39
N ASP A 347 3.94 -3.44 -14.51
CA ASP A 347 3.51 -3.02 -15.86
C ASP A 347 1.97 -3.05 -16.06
N VAL A 348 1.26 -3.80 -15.22
CA VAL A 348 -0.21 -3.87 -15.19
C VAL A 348 -0.87 -2.67 -14.52
N TRP A 349 -0.09 -1.75 -13.96
CA TRP A 349 -0.57 -0.51 -13.36
C TRP A 349 -0.36 0.71 -14.26
N GLU A 350 -1.22 1.71 -14.08
CA GLU A 350 -1.09 3.03 -14.71
C GLU A 350 0.28 3.63 -14.41
N ASP A 351 0.90 4.26 -15.41
CA ASP A 351 2.30 4.70 -15.33
C ASP A 351 2.56 5.68 -14.18
N LYS A 352 1.56 6.49 -13.83
CA LYS A 352 1.60 7.42 -12.68
C LYS A 352 1.65 6.72 -11.32
N ASP A 353 1.14 5.50 -11.22
CA ASP A 353 0.99 4.74 -9.98
C ASP A 353 2.14 3.73 -9.79
N GLN A 354 2.86 3.36 -10.87
CA GLN A 354 4.02 2.45 -10.84
C GLN A 354 5.09 2.77 -9.79
N PRO A 355 5.44 4.04 -9.50
CA PRO A 355 6.40 4.36 -8.44
C PRO A 355 5.98 3.90 -7.03
N GLN A 356 4.70 3.59 -6.81
CA GLN A 356 4.20 3.08 -5.52
C GLN A 356 4.28 1.56 -5.41
N ILE A 357 4.76 0.86 -6.45
CA ILE A 357 4.71 -0.60 -6.54
C ILE A 357 6.02 -1.22 -6.06
N HIS A 358 5.90 -2.05 -5.05
CA HIS A 358 6.90 -3.04 -4.72
C HIS A 358 6.61 -4.31 -5.52
N GLU A 359 7.29 -4.43 -6.66
CA GLU A 359 7.28 -5.66 -7.45
C GLU A 359 7.94 -6.78 -6.64
N VAL A 360 7.22 -7.88 -6.42
CA VAL A 360 7.74 -9.10 -5.80
C VAL A 360 7.85 -10.20 -6.86
N PRO A 361 8.78 -11.17 -6.72
CA PRO A 361 8.81 -12.31 -7.64
C PRO A 361 7.45 -13.03 -7.69
N PRO A 362 7.01 -13.52 -8.85
CA PRO A 362 5.74 -14.21 -8.98
C PRO A 362 5.76 -15.54 -8.23
N PHE A 363 4.71 -15.79 -7.46
CA PHE A 363 4.50 -16.97 -6.65
C PHE A 363 4.11 -18.15 -7.54
N THR A 364 5.13 -18.91 -7.94
CA THR A 364 5.01 -20.03 -8.87
C THR A 364 5.43 -21.36 -8.21
N PRO A 365 4.68 -21.83 -7.19
CA PRO A 365 5.10 -22.95 -6.33
C PRO A 365 5.31 -24.28 -7.07
N TYR A 366 4.74 -24.42 -8.27
CA TYR A 366 4.93 -25.62 -9.09
C TYR A 366 6.16 -25.53 -9.98
N TYR A 367 6.56 -24.34 -10.42
CA TYR A 367 7.68 -24.16 -11.35
C TYR A 367 9.01 -24.08 -10.60
N ALA A 368 9.10 -23.22 -9.59
CA ALA A 368 10.31 -22.96 -8.81
C ALA A 368 10.01 -22.95 -7.30
N PRO A 369 9.62 -24.09 -6.69
CA PRO A 369 9.29 -24.15 -5.27
C PRO A 369 10.44 -23.69 -4.37
N GLU A 370 11.69 -23.93 -4.79
CA GLU A 370 12.88 -23.55 -4.03
C GLU A 370 13.04 -22.03 -3.94
N ALA A 371 12.49 -21.24 -4.87
CA ALA A 371 12.56 -19.79 -4.82
C ALA A 371 11.87 -19.21 -3.56
N GLU A 372 10.89 -19.94 -3.02
CA GLU A 372 10.19 -19.56 -1.79
C GLU A 372 10.90 -20.04 -0.52
N THR A 373 11.89 -20.94 -0.62
CA THR A 373 12.56 -21.58 0.54
C THR A 373 14.08 -21.44 0.57
N ALA A 374 14.72 -20.95 -0.50
CA ALA A 374 16.15 -21.11 -0.74
C ALA A 374 17.10 -20.39 0.24
N ASN A 375 16.62 -19.54 1.16
CA ASN A 375 17.51 -18.69 1.99
C ASN A 375 17.07 -18.51 3.45
N ASN A 376 16.31 -19.44 4.05
CA ASN A 376 15.67 -19.28 5.38
C ASN A 376 14.76 -18.05 5.53
N LEU A 377 14.59 -17.24 4.47
CA LEU A 377 13.82 -16.02 4.41
C LEU A 377 12.91 -16.08 3.19
N HIS A 378 11.60 -16.14 3.45
CA HIS A 378 10.55 -16.17 2.43
C HIS A 378 10.37 -14.80 1.76
N VAL A 379 9.87 -14.76 0.53
CA VAL A 379 9.66 -13.51 -0.24
C VAL A 379 8.76 -12.52 0.51
N LEU A 380 7.66 -12.99 1.11
CA LEU A 380 6.77 -12.11 1.88
C LEU A 380 7.41 -11.59 3.18
N HIS A 381 8.40 -12.28 3.73
CA HIS A 381 9.15 -11.77 4.87
C HIS A 381 10.02 -10.58 4.43
N ILE A 382 10.69 -10.68 3.26
CA ILE A 382 11.45 -9.58 2.67
C ILE A 382 10.51 -8.40 2.38
N ALA A 383 9.39 -8.65 1.72
CA ALA A 383 8.39 -7.62 1.43
C ALA A 383 7.89 -6.93 2.71
N LYS A 384 7.63 -7.69 3.78
CA LYS A 384 7.25 -7.14 5.09
C LYS A 384 8.33 -6.19 5.62
N ASN A 385 9.60 -6.56 5.53
CA ASN A 385 10.70 -5.70 6.01
C ASN A 385 10.82 -4.41 5.18
N VAL A 386 10.60 -4.46 3.86
CA VAL A 386 10.52 -3.28 3.00
C VAL A 386 9.36 -2.38 3.43
N VAL A 387 8.15 -2.95 3.56
CA VAL A 387 6.95 -2.22 4.04
C VAL A 387 7.21 -1.56 5.40
N GLU A 388 7.86 -2.27 6.32
CA GLU A 388 8.19 -1.76 7.64
C GLU A 388 9.15 -0.58 7.59
N HIS A 389 10.21 -0.69 6.80
CA HIS A 389 11.20 0.37 6.64
C HIS A 389 10.60 1.61 5.95
N VAL A 390 9.89 1.43 4.84
CA VAL A 390 9.22 2.51 4.10
C VAL A 390 8.27 3.28 5.01
N ARG A 391 7.45 2.58 5.79
CA ARG A 391 6.55 3.21 6.77
C ARG A 391 7.31 3.95 7.86
N LYS A 392 8.40 3.38 8.38
CA LYS A 392 9.26 4.06 9.38
C LYS A 392 9.78 5.37 8.80
N CYS A 393 10.41 5.35 7.64
CA CYS A 393 10.95 6.54 6.98
C CYS A 393 9.87 7.60 6.69
N PHE A 394 8.70 7.18 6.21
CA PHE A 394 7.57 8.09 5.99
C PHE A 394 7.21 8.86 7.27
N PHE A 395 7.04 8.16 8.40
CA PHE A 395 6.66 8.82 9.65
C PHE A 395 7.82 9.57 10.31
N GLU A 396 9.07 9.17 10.10
CA GLU A 396 10.24 9.95 10.55
C GLU A 396 10.32 11.31 9.85
N ASP A 397 10.09 11.36 8.54
CA ASP A 397 10.06 12.63 7.81
C ASP A 397 8.78 13.43 8.12
N PHE A 398 7.62 12.77 8.18
CA PHE A 398 6.37 13.42 8.53
C PHE A 398 6.43 14.05 9.94
N ASP A 399 6.81 13.27 10.96
CA ASP A 399 6.84 13.73 12.35
C ASP A 399 8.05 14.63 12.64
N GLY A 400 9.24 14.24 12.18
CA GLY A 400 10.49 14.91 12.53
C GLY A 400 10.77 16.17 11.73
N SER A 401 10.32 16.21 10.47
CA SER A 401 10.65 17.28 9.52
C SER A 401 9.40 18.08 9.14
N LEU A 402 8.35 17.47 8.59
CA LEU A 402 7.19 18.21 8.08
C LEU A 402 6.35 18.85 9.21
N LEU A 403 5.94 18.08 10.22
CA LEU A 403 5.17 18.60 11.37
C LEU A 403 5.92 19.73 12.08
N ARG A 404 7.25 19.59 12.23
CA ARG A 404 8.09 20.58 12.89
C ARG A 404 8.27 21.83 12.06
N LYS A 405 8.68 21.72 10.79
CA LYS A 405 8.96 22.88 9.93
C LYS A 405 7.71 23.71 9.64
N THR A 406 6.54 23.07 9.56
CA THR A 406 5.28 23.78 9.32
C THR A 406 4.80 24.62 10.51
N THR A 407 5.35 24.45 11.72
CA THR A 407 5.00 25.34 12.85
C THR A 407 5.53 26.76 12.69
N ASP A 408 6.60 26.91 11.91
CA ASP A 408 7.29 28.17 11.66
C ASP A 408 6.89 28.81 10.33
N VAL A 409 5.83 28.28 9.70
CA VAL A 409 5.23 28.87 8.50
C VAL A 409 4.20 29.92 8.91
N PHE A 410 4.33 31.11 8.34
CA PHE A 410 3.45 32.25 8.53
C PHE A 410 2.72 32.58 7.23
N TYR A 411 1.63 33.32 7.37
CA TYR A 411 0.76 33.72 6.27
C TYR A 411 1.51 34.38 5.10
N GLU A 412 2.51 35.20 5.42
CA GLU A 412 3.31 35.96 4.47
C GLU A 412 4.26 35.08 3.65
N ASP A 413 4.60 33.88 4.13
CA ASP A 413 5.58 33.03 3.49
C ASP A 413 5.10 32.59 2.10
N GLY A 414 6.06 32.43 1.18
CA GLY A 414 5.79 31.91 -0.16
C GLY A 414 5.43 30.42 -0.10
N VAL A 415 4.40 30.01 -0.83
CA VAL A 415 3.98 28.60 -0.94
C VAL A 415 5.14 27.72 -1.46
N VAL A 416 6.00 28.29 -2.31
CA VAL A 416 7.22 27.63 -2.83
C VAL A 416 8.28 27.32 -1.77
N ASN A 417 8.23 27.97 -0.61
CA ASN A 417 9.18 27.77 0.48
C ASN A 417 8.70 26.73 1.49
N LEU A 418 7.60 26.03 1.20
CA LEU A 418 7.09 25.00 2.09
C LEU A 418 8.02 23.78 2.11
N PRO A 419 8.14 23.12 3.27
CA PRO A 419 8.91 21.89 3.38
C PRO A 419 8.37 20.83 2.42
N SER A 420 9.28 20.01 1.88
CA SER A 420 8.90 18.86 1.05
C SER A 420 7.98 17.92 1.81
N SER A 421 6.92 17.47 1.13
CA SER A 421 6.02 16.44 1.65
C SER A 421 6.65 15.04 1.52
N PRO A 422 6.45 14.15 2.51
CA PRO A 422 6.88 12.76 2.37
C PRO A 422 6.12 12.06 1.23
N ASP A 423 6.78 11.11 0.57
CA ASP A 423 6.21 10.27 -0.49
C ASP A 423 6.67 8.84 -0.31
N MET A 424 5.73 7.90 -0.22
CA MET A 424 6.04 6.48 -0.07
C MET A 424 6.93 5.97 -1.20
N SER A 425 6.72 6.42 -2.43
CA SER A 425 7.50 6.01 -3.60
C SER A 425 8.97 6.36 -3.49
N SER A 426 9.29 7.51 -2.87
CA SER A 426 10.67 7.95 -2.68
C SER A 426 11.42 7.04 -1.70
N TYR A 427 10.76 6.66 -0.60
CA TYR A 427 11.37 5.75 0.37
C TYR A 427 11.45 4.33 -0.19
N LEU A 428 10.43 3.89 -0.93
CA LEU A 428 10.43 2.58 -1.58
C LEU A 428 11.61 2.44 -2.54
N ALA A 429 11.78 3.40 -3.47
CA ALA A 429 12.91 3.41 -4.38
C ALA A 429 14.26 3.31 -3.64
N SER A 430 14.46 4.15 -2.62
CA SER A 430 15.70 4.13 -1.83
C SER A 430 15.92 2.81 -1.07
N THR A 431 14.84 2.20 -0.58
CA THR A 431 14.90 0.93 0.15
C THR A 431 15.29 -0.20 -0.78
N LEU A 432 14.69 -0.25 -1.98
CA LEU A 432 14.97 -1.28 -2.98
C LEU A 432 16.40 -1.16 -3.51
N GLU A 433 16.92 0.06 -3.70
CA GLU A 433 18.34 0.26 -4.01
C GLU A 433 19.26 -0.33 -2.92
N LEU A 434 18.91 -0.14 -1.64
CA LEU A 434 19.68 -0.69 -0.51
C LEU A 434 19.60 -2.21 -0.44
N VAL A 435 18.44 -2.80 -0.69
CA VAL A 435 18.26 -4.27 -0.77
C VAL A 435 19.12 -4.86 -1.89
N VAL A 436 19.16 -4.20 -3.05
CA VAL A 436 20.02 -4.62 -4.18
C VAL A 436 21.50 -4.51 -3.82
N VAL A 437 21.92 -3.44 -3.14
CA VAL A 437 23.33 -3.24 -2.72
C VAL A 437 23.75 -4.20 -1.60
N ALA A 438 22.84 -4.55 -0.70
CA ALA A 438 23.07 -5.50 0.40
C ALA A 438 22.95 -6.97 -0.02
N GLY A 439 22.53 -7.25 -1.27
CA GLY A 439 22.77 -8.54 -1.92
C GLY A 439 24.27 -8.90 -1.86
N PRO A 440 24.64 -10.19 -1.96
CA PRO A 440 25.97 -10.65 -1.57
C PRO A 440 27.07 -9.84 -2.27
N THR A 441 27.84 -9.10 -1.47
CA THR A 441 29.03 -8.32 -1.87
C THR A 441 30.25 -9.20 -2.11
N VAL A 442 30.09 -10.52 -2.01
CA VAL A 442 31.01 -11.52 -2.56
C VAL A 442 30.73 -11.57 -4.06
N TRP A 443 31.73 -11.83 -4.91
CA TRP A 443 31.61 -11.86 -6.38
C TRP A 443 31.81 -10.53 -7.11
N ARG A 444 32.72 -9.67 -6.63
CA ARG A 444 33.70 -9.10 -7.59
C ARG A 444 34.69 -10.22 -7.92
N SER A 445 34.57 -10.74 -9.13
CA SER A 445 35.49 -11.72 -9.71
C SER A 445 36.94 -11.26 -9.59
N SER A 446 37.69 -11.84 -8.65
CA SER A 446 39.11 -12.11 -8.90
C SER A 446 39.14 -13.23 -9.92
N ALA A 447 39.74 -12.96 -11.07
CA ALA A 447 39.98 -13.97 -12.09
C ALA A 447 40.80 -15.13 -11.49
N HIS A 448 40.49 -16.34 -11.94
CA HIS A 448 41.15 -17.63 -11.69
C HIS A 448 40.67 -18.41 -10.46
N GLY A 449 39.99 -19.55 -10.73
CA GLY A 449 39.82 -20.64 -9.78
C GLY A 449 38.42 -21.21 -9.77
N ARG A 450 38.27 -22.47 -10.23
CA ARG A 450 37.03 -23.25 -10.20
C ARG A 450 36.52 -23.41 -8.76
N ALA A 451 35.23 -23.18 -8.54
CA ALA A 451 34.49 -23.80 -7.45
C ALA A 451 33.02 -24.01 -7.88
N CYS A 452 32.56 -25.26 -7.80
CA CYS A 452 31.14 -25.60 -7.89
C CYS A 452 30.42 -25.04 -6.65
N GLY A 453 29.43 -24.18 -6.88
CA GLY A 453 28.51 -23.65 -5.87
C GLY A 453 27.06 -23.77 -6.37
N PRO A 454 26.04 -23.47 -5.52
CA PRO A 454 24.64 -23.74 -5.81
C PRO A 454 24.20 -23.06 -7.12
N SER A 455 23.30 -23.72 -7.84
CA SER A 455 22.73 -23.30 -9.12
C SER A 455 22.56 -21.78 -9.22
N THR A 456 23.29 -21.18 -10.16
CA THR A 456 23.20 -19.78 -10.58
C THR A 456 21.78 -19.30 -10.91
N LYS A 457 20.79 -20.21 -11.01
CA LYS A 457 19.38 -19.87 -11.26
C LYS A 457 18.61 -19.38 -10.04
N ALA A 458 18.91 -19.83 -8.82
CA ALA A 458 18.26 -19.27 -7.62
C ALA A 458 18.66 -17.79 -7.41
N LEU A 459 19.91 -17.47 -7.77
CA LEU A 459 20.44 -16.11 -7.84
C LEU A 459 19.89 -15.33 -9.04
N ALA A 460 19.67 -15.97 -10.19
CA ALA A 460 19.02 -15.31 -11.34
C ALA A 460 17.52 -15.02 -11.10
N ALA A 461 16.82 -15.83 -10.30
CA ALA A 461 15.44 -15.58 -9.90
C ALA A 461 15.32 -14.43 -8.87
N LEU A 462 16.37 -14.20 -8.07
CA LEU A 462 16.45 -13.09 -7.10
C LEU A 462 17.09 -11.81 -7.68
N MET A 463 17.97 -11.91 -8.68
CA MET A 463 18.71 -10.77 -9.27
C MET A 463 18.34 -10.47 -10.74
N GLY A 464 17.39 -11.19 -11.32
CA GLY A 464 16.98 -11.08 -12.72
C GLY A 464 15.96 -9.97 -13.01
N TYR A 465 16.08 -8.80 -12.39
CA TYR A 465 15.22 -7.65 -12.69
C TYR A 465 16.06 -6.43 -13.06
N ARG A 466 16.57 -6.42 -14.29
CA ARG A 466 16.93 -5.22 -15.04
C ARG A 466 16.56 -5.39 -16.50
N SER A 467 15.45 -4.81 -16.92
CA SER A 467 15.26 -4.41 -18.31
C SER A 467 15.77 -2.97 -18.46
N TRP A 468 16.75 -2.81 -19.32
CA TRP A 468 17.32 -1.53 -19.72
C TRP A 468 16.32 -0.74 -20.58
N VAL A 469 16.13 0.53 -20.28
CA VAL A 469 15.79 1.55 -21.29
C VAL A 469 16.83 2.66 -21.19
N ASN A 470 17.57 2.85 -22.29
CA ASN A 470 18.66 3.79 -22.44
C ASN A 470 18.23 5.26 -22.30
N GLY A 471 19.01 6.07 -21.59
CA GLY A 471 18.97 7.54 -21.59
C GLY A 471 19.93 8.14 -20.55
N PRO A 472 20.70 9.20 -20.86
CA PRO A 472 21.92 9.52 -20.13
C PRO A 472 21.66 10.08 -18.72
N THR A 473 22.31 9.47 -17.74
CA THR A 473 22.41 9.98 -16.36
C THR A 473 23.18 11.31 -16.34
N LYS A 474 22.44 12.41 -16.22
CA LYS A 474 22.97 13.60 -15.54
C LYS A 474 22.81 13.38 -14.04
N LEU A 475 23.92 13.05 -13.40
CA LEU A 475 24.11 13.13 -11.96
C LEU A 475 23.80 14.56 -11.49
N CYS A 476 22.80 14.73 -10.63
CA CYS A 476 22.70 15.91 -9.77
C CYS A 476 23.30 15.57 -8.40
N PRO A 477 24.27 16.35 -7.87
CA PRO A 477 24.88 16.08 -6.59
C PRO A 477 24.00 16.67 -5.48
N GLY A 478 23.24 15.81 -4.80
CA GLY A 478 22.65 16.15 -3.50
C GLY A 478 23.72 16.03 -2.42
N GLY A 479 24.15 17.18 -1.87
CA GLY A 479 25.20 17.24 -0.84
C GLY A 479 24.83 16.54 0.48
N PRO A 480 25.78 16.47 1.44
CA PRO A 480 25.75 15.62 2.66
C PRO A 480 24.67 15.97 3.70
N ASN A 481 23.68 16.79 3.35
CA ASN A 481 22.57 17.21 4.21
C ASN A 481 21.18 16.79 3.68
N SER A 482 21.10 15.87 2.70
CA SER A 482 19.80 15.34 2.28
C SER A 482 19.22 14.39 3.35
N PRO A 483 17.88 14.38 3.57
CA PRO A 483 17.23 13.46 4.50
C PRO A 483 17.53 11.98 4.20
N ALA A 484 17.69 11.63 2.92
CA ALA A 484 18.10 10.30 2.47
C ALA A 484 19.47 9.87 3.04
N HIS A 485 20.38 10.83 3.29
CA HIS A 485 21.72 10.56 3.81
C HIS A 485 21.77 10.30 5.33
N ARG A 486 20.74 10.69 6.09
CA ARG A 486 20.64 10.40 7.55
C ARG A 486 19.96 9.07 7.86
N CYS A 487 19.16 8.51 6.96
CA CYS A 487 18.61 7.16 7.09
C CYS A 487 19.65 6.04 6.90
N LEU A 488 20.85 6.37 6.41
CA LEU A 488 21.95 5.42 6.12
C LEU A 488 22.53 4.70 7.35
N LEU A 489 22.28 5.16 8.58
CA LEU A 489 22.85 4.55 9.81
C LEU A 489 21.91 3.54 10.51
N ASP A 490 20.62 3.51 10.14
CA ASP A 490 19.60 2.73 10.84
C ASP A 490 19.18 1.43 10.12
N LEU A 491 19.71 1.20 8.92
CA LEU A 491 19.78 -0.12 8.29
C LEU A 491 20.97 -0.91 8.86
N ARG A 492 21.01 -1.06 10.20
CA ARG A 492 21.55 -2.30 10.75
C ARG A 492 20.55 -3.37 10.37
N VAL A 493 20.75 -3.96 9.19
CA VAL A 493 20.29 -5.32 8.95
C VAL A 493 20.76 -6.11 10.16
N SER A 494 19.82 -6.66 10.94
CA SER A 494 20.11 -7.70 11.93
C SER A 494 20.57 -8.95 11.18
N VAL A 495 21.75 -8.89 10.58
CA VAL A 495 22.57 -10.04 10.21
C VAL A 495 23.58 -10.16 11.33
N CYS A 496 23.24 -11.01 12.30
CA CYS A 496 24.16 -11.69 13.21
C CYS A 496 23.35 -12.62 14.13
N TYR A 497 23.26 -13.90 13.76
CA TYR A 497 23.46 -14.94 14.77
C TYR A 497 24.89 -15.45 14.58
N VAL A 498 25.74 -15.11 15.54
CA VAL A 498 27.03 -15.74 15.76
C VAL A 498 26.73 -17.16 16.22
N CYS A 499 26.95 -18.16 15.37
CA CYS A 499 27.21 -19.51 15.85
C CYS A 499 28.63 -19.51 16.42
N THR A 500 28.77 -19.38 17.73
CA THR A 500 29.98 -19.82 18.43
C THR A 500 30.09 -21.33 18.24
N GLN A 501 31.09 -21.78 17.48
CA GLN A 501 31.51 -23.17 17.54
C GLN A 501 32.06 -23.48 18.93
N PRO A 502 31.83 -24.69 19.48
CA PRO A 502 32.54 -25.14 20.67
C PRO A 502 33.97 -25.51 20.26
N GLU A 503 34.96 -24.80 20.79
CA GLU A 503 36.35 -25.24 20.73
C GLU A 503 36.50 -26.51 21.57
N ALA A 504 36.96 -27.56 20.89
CA ALA A 504 37.53 -28.72 21.52
C ALA A 504 38.85 -28.30 22.22
N VAL A 505 38.91 -28.45 23.53
CA VAL A 505 40.18 -28.55 24.26
C VAL A 505 40.13 -29.82 25.09
N GLY A 506 40.89 -30.81 24.65
CA GLY A 506 41.23 -31.99 25.45
C GLY A 506 42.48 -31.73 26.30
N TYR A 507 42.46 -32.34 27.49
CA TYR A 507 43.58 -32.83 28.32
C TYR A 507 44.73 -31.87 28.68
N TYR A 508 44.93 -31.61 29.99
CA TYR A 508 45.85 -32.37 30.86
C TYR A 508 45.95 -31.74 32.27
N ALA A 509 46.13 -32.62 33.27
CA ALA A 509 46.49 -32.43 34.68
C ALA A 509 45.41 -31.93 35.65
#